data_AF-A0A2H0XD36-F1
#
_entry.id   AF-A0A2H0XD36-F1
#
_cell.length_a   1.000
_cell.length_b   1.000
_cell.length_c   1.000
_cell.angle_alpha   90.00
_cell.angle_beta   90.00
_cell.angle_gamma   90.00
#
_symmetry.space_group_name_H-M   'P 1'
#
loop_
_entity.id
_entity.type
_entity.pdbx_description
1 polymer ?
#
loop_
_entity_poly.entity_id
_entity_poly.type
_entity_poly.pdbx_seq_one_letter_code
_entity_poly.pdbx_strand_id
1 'polypeptide(L)'
;MPPDKGNREIVLLGLLAILIFSFSLFIPQSKKDPEIFVNEPSVKSNNPSQAEYNLNVLYVSINPVEDGQDLSQKYFGWQYPGETTKEAQETGVKANIEAMKRLSDNKINYKVAKRLDITTFPKRTKGFQYTFDSYKICTDNSTLGPCETEKYNFDHIDWAVSNNICEIAEENNIDEIWMSSPPFIATWENFMIGPKSENLFNVNGGTYTVPKCKKNYIVMSSGNSSASFGHIYGHRVENTMGYITGFWDSKDRENYWERFARISFYSKPMNLDLDLSSVSFCGNSHFPSNATAHYDYMNKDFAESTCGDWKNIPDFTGAKITVNCEAWGCNDSDRPGGWAEYWMGSIPRQEGEMTMSSRIGTSFIMKKDWWYYLLYSENVTRLVAEMVTAQVPSSSCTTGLAITNSKPSCIYLKGRVVGTSGTFESPLKISRFPATVEFVLTGSDADGCNDLVVNDPKLGSGVGFDTTSGSIIGAVKSFNRLDNGSCESDIVTYTYTDAKSYEVLGVVADTDIGYSYCPLKIEYPPTAFCNGVSLIASGDSAVGKKGKYSLVLSYSASTPIQEARFEIRKGLGLPTTVFCKKDYPDENCVFDSIAGTITYRNYFIDISGEYSVRGFIKDVPGTWISQ
;
A
#
# COMPACT_ATOMS: atom_id res chain seq x y z
N MET A 1 -38.64 -43.29 27.45
CA MET A 1 -38.43 -43.36 25.99
C MET A 1 -38.57 -41.93 25.41
N PRO A 2 -37.86 -41.59 24.33
CA PRO A 2 -37.62 -40.21 23.80
C PRO A 2 -38.59 -39.90 22.60
N PRO A 3 -38.35 -38.98 21.61
CA PRO A 3 -37.22 -38.07 21.28
C PRO A 3 -37.67 -36.60 20.93
N ASP A 4 -36.94 -35.69 20.26
CA ASP A 4 -35.58 -35.66 19.63
C ASP A 4 -34.94 -34.23 19.67
N LYS A 5 -33.87 -34.03 18.89
CA LYS A 5 -33.02 -32.83 18.62
C LYS A 5 -33.71 -31.50 18.22
N GLY A 6 -32.95 -30.40 18.29
CA GLY A 6 -33.21 -29.15 17.55
C GLY A 6 -32.23 -27.98 17.74
N ASN A 7 -31.12 -27.97 16.97
CA ASN A 7 -30.28 -26.82 16.59
C ASN A 7 -29.60 -25.93 17.67
N ARG A 8 -28.30 -26.21 17.91
CA ARG A 8 -27.25 -25.22 18.19
C ARG A 8 -26.06 -25.51 17.28
N GLU A 9 -25.86 -24.74 16.21
CA GLU A 9 -24.54 -24.54 15.57
C GLU A 9 -24.54 -23.22 14.77
N ILE A 10 -23.47 -22.45 14.93
CA ILE A 10 -22.78 -21.51 14.00
C ILE A 10 -21.84 -20.66 14.89
N VAL A 11 -20.68 -20.29 14.35
CA VAL A 11 -19.51 -19.67 15.05
C VAL A 11 -18.68 -20.64 15.90
N LEU A 12 -17.83 -21.44 15.25
CA LEU A 12 -16.39 -21.52 15.53
C LEU A 12 -15.68 -22.40 14.46
N LEU A 13 -14.56 -21.89 13.92
CA LEU A 13 -13.34 -22.60 13.43
C LEU A 13 -12.71 -21.85 12.25
N GLY A 14 -11.71 -21.03 12.58
CA GLY A 14 -10.87 -20.29 11.64
C GLY A 14 -9.43 -20.26 12.13
N LEU A 15 -8.93 -21.40 12.60
CA LEU A 15 -7.55 -21.65 13.03
C LEU A 15 -7.31 -23.16 12.93
N LEU A 16 -6.70 -23.60 11.81
CA LEU A 16 -6.06 -24.90 11.74
C LEU A 16 -4.67 -24.69 11.14
N ALA A 17 -3.65 -24.97 11.94
CA ALA A 17 -2.26 -24.81 11.55
C ALA A 17 -1.81 -25.91 10.58
N ILE A 18 -0.76 -25.59 9.83
CA ILE A 18 -0.03 -26.49 8.93
C ILE A 18 0.42 -27.75 9.67
N LEU A 19 -0.03 -28.93 9.20
CA LEU A 19 0.56 -30.25 9.48
C LEU A 19 0.01 -31.29 8.49
N ILE A 20 0.47 -31.25 7.23
CA ILE A 20 0.12 -32.27 6.25
C ILE A 20 1.02 -33.49 6.43
N PHE A 21 0.46 -34.55 7.00
CA PHE A 21 1.05 -35.88 7.01
C PHE A 21 1.11 -36.47 5.59
N SER A 22 2.28 -36.95 5.17
CA SER A 22 2.43 -37.79 3.97
C SER A 22 2.99 -39.16 4.37
N PHE A 23 2.11 -40.12 4.65
CA PHE A 23 2.49 -41.53 4.81
C PHE A 23 2.80 -42.13 3.42
N SER A 24 4.06 -42.09 3.00
CA SER A 24 4.52 -42.83 1.81
C SER A 24 4.88 -44.27 2.18
N LEU A 25 4.00 -45.21 1.83
CA LEU A 25 4.32 -46.64 1.85
C LEU A 25 5.44 -46.94 0.84
N PHE A 26 6.53 -47.54 1.32
CA PHE A 26 7.64 -47.99 0.48
C PHE A 26 7.19 -49.09 -0.50
N ILE A 27 7.22 -48.78 -1.80
CA ILE A 27 7.24 -49.78 -2.88
C ILE A 27 8.48 -49.51 -3.73
N PRO A 28 9.48 -50.41 -3.77
CA PRO A 28 10.68 -50.18 -4.56
C PRO A 28 10.45 -50.62 -6.02
N GLN A 29 10.46 -49.68 -6.97
CA GLN A 29 10.57 -50.01 -8.40
C GLN A 29 11.59 -49.16 -9.15
N SER A 30 12.63 -49.86 -9.60
CA SER A 30 13.23 -49.80 -10.95
C SER A 30 13.53 -48.42 -11.57
N LYS A 31 14.83 -48.10 -11.63
CA LYS A 31 15.39 -47.08 -12.53
C LYS A 31 14.87 -47.25 -13.98
N LYS A 32 14.43 -46.14 -14.59
CA LYS A 32 14.60 -45.80 -16.01
C LYS A 32 14.21 -44.35 -16.21
N ASP A 33 15.18 -43.53 -16.59
CA ASP A 33 14.97 -42.10 -16.87
C ASP A 33 14.19 -41.94 -18.20
N PRO A 34 13.15 -41.09 -18.25
CA PRO A 34 12.60 -40.59 -19.50
C PRO A 34 13.25 -39.25 -19.85
N GLU A 35 13.90 -39.18 -21.01
CA GLU A 35 14.38 -37.92 -21.60
C GLU A 35 13.19 -37.01 -21.92
N ILE A 36 13.11 -35.85 -21.26
CA ILE A 36 12.12 -34.81 -21.57
C ILE A 36 12.74 -33.85 -22.60
N PHE A 37 12.28 -33.94 -23.85
CA PHE A 37 12.64 -33.00 -24.91
C PHE A 37 11.96 -31.64 -24.67
N VAL A 38 12.71 -30.67 -24.16
CA VAL A 38 12.33 -29.25 -24.19
C VAL A 38 12.80 -28.64 -25.51
N ASN A 39 11.87 -28.34 -26.41
CA ASN A 39 12.17 -27.54 -27.61
C ASN A 39 12.14 -26.04 -27.24
N GLU A 40 13.30 -25.42 -27.06
CA GLU A 40 13.43 -23.97 -26.96
C GLU A 40 13.31 -23.29 -28.34
N PRO A 41 12.43 -22.28 -28.51
CA PRO A 41 12.55 -21.32 -29.59
C PRO A 41 13.63 -20.28 -29.23
N SER A 42 14.79 -20.35 -29.88
CA SER A 42 15.91 -19.45 -29.62
C SER A 42 15.64 -18.00 -30.08
N VAL A 43 15.11 -17.18 -29.17
CA VAL A 43 15.09 -15.72 -29.32
C VAL A 43 16.31 -15.14 -28.61
N LYS A 44 17.28 -14.62 -29.37
CA LYS A 44 18.45 -13.93 -28.82
C LYS A 44 18.02 -12.66 -28.09
N SER A 45 18.05 -12.65 -26.77
CA SER A 45 17.86 -11.44 -25.98
C SER A 45 19.16 -10.61 -25.95
N ASN A 46 19.13 -9.42 -26.54
CA ASN A 46 20.06 -8.36 -26.18
C ASN A 46 19.61 -7.78 -24.83
N ASN A 47 19.92 -8.47 -23.74
CA ASN A 47 19.49 -8.04 -22.40
C ASN A 47 20.44 -6.94 -21.86
N PRO A 48 19.91 -5.77 -21.45
CA PRO A 48 20.66 -4.86 -20.57
C PRO A 48 20.94 -5.55 -19.23
N SER A 49 22.02 -5.14 -18.55
CA SER A 49 22.60 -5.88 -17.43
C SER A 49 21.80 -5.73 -16.12
N GLN A 50 20.73 -6.50 -15.96
CA GLN A 50 19.95 -6.58 -14.71
C GLN A 50 20.85 -6.69 -13.47
N ALA A 51 20.53 -5.88 -12.46
CA ALA A 51 21.26 -5.78 -11.21
C ALA A 51 21.46 -7.14 -10.51
N GLU A 52 22.59 -7.27 -9.83
CA GLU A 52 22.90 -8.45 -9.01
C GLU A 52 22.99 -8.03 -7.53
N TYR A 53 22.24 -8.72 -6.69
CA TYR A 53 22.13 -8.46 -5.27
C TYR A 53 22.95 -9.47 -4.48
N ASN A 54 23.91 -8.97 -3.70
CA ASN A 54 24.76 -9.78 -2.85
C ASN A 54 24.51 -9.38 -1.38
N LEU A 55 23.87 -10.25 -0.61
CA LEU A 55 23.39 -9.95 0.75
C LEU A 55 24.11 -10.77 1.81
N ASN A 56 24.56 -10.10 2.87
CA ASN A 56 25.15 -10.76 4.03
C ASN A 56 24.07 -11.04 5.08
N VAL A 57 24.03 -12.29 5.57
CA VAL A 57 23.08 -12.77 6.57
C VAL A 57 23.77 -12.96 7.92
N LEU A 58 23.16 -12.43 8.98
CA LEU A 58 23.38 -12.90 10.35
C LEU A 58 22.38 -14.01 10.63
N TYR A 59 22.86 -15.24 10.77
CA TYR A 59 22.02 -16.34 11.21
C TYR A 59 22.04 -16.45 12.73
N VAL A 60 20.87 -16.34 13.36
CA VAL A 60 20.70 -16.44 14.82
C VAL A 60 19.94 -17.72 15.15
N SER A 61 20.58 -18.63 15.86
CA SER A 61 19.96 -19.85 16.38
C SER A 61 19.56 -19.63 17.84
N ILE A 62 18.25 -19.61 18.16
CA ILE A 62 17.77 -19.63 19.54
C ILE A 62 17.47 -21.08 19.89
N ASN A 63 18.40 -21.77 20.55
CA ASN A 63 18.25 -23.18 20.89
C ASN A 63 18.77 -23.42 22.32
N PRO A 64 17.89 -23.31 23.34
CA PRO A 64 18.27 -23.44 24.75
C PRO A 64 18.96 -24.76 25.07
N VAL A 65 19.95 -24.76 25.97
CA VAL A 65 20.71 -25.94 26.39
C VAL A 65 20.62 -26.13 27.90
N GLU A 66 20.19 -27.31 28.34
CA GLU A 66 20.18 -27.73 29.75
C GLU A 66 20.82 -29.14 29.83
N ASP A 67 21.62 -29.38 30.88
CA ASP A 67 22.36 -30.65 31.10
C ASP A 67 23.20 -31.15 29.90
N GLY A 68 23.66 -30.22 29.05
CA GLY A 68 24.45 -30.53 27.85
C GLY A 68 23.65 -31.02 26.64
N GLN A 69 22.31 -31.06 26.72
CA GLN A 69 21.42 -31.37 25.61
C GLN A 69 20.69 -30.10 25.16
N ASP A 70 20.59 -29.87 23.85
CA ASP A 70 19.79 -28.77 23.31
C ASP A 70 18.29 -29.12 23.20
N LEU A 71 17.45 -28.10 23.33
CA LEU A 71 16.00 -28.23 23.39
C LEU A 71 15.43 -28.86 22.13
N SER A 72 15.97 -28.48 20.98
CA SER A 72 15.60 -29.03 19.68
C SER A 72 15.86 -30.52 19.64
N GLN A 73 17.07 -30.98 19.98
CA GLN A 73 17.40 -32.40 20.00
C GLN A 73 16.58 -33.19 21.03
N LYS A 74 16.24 -32.59 22.17
CA LYS A 74 15.46 -33.23 23.25
C LYS A 74 14.00 -33.49 22.88
N TYR A 75 13.34 -32.52 22.22
CA TYR A 75 11.88 -32.55 22.01
C TYR A 75 11.45 -32.61 20.54
N PHE A 76 12.32 -32.20 19.62
CA PHE A 76 12.02 -32.05 18.19
C PHE A 76 12.99 -32.80 17.26
N GLY A 77 13.94 -33.58 17.79
CA GLY A 77 14.89 -34.38 17.00
C GLY A 77 14.24 -35.40 16.04
N TRP A 78 12.95 -35.69 16.21
CA TRP A 78 12.16 -36.49 15.26
C TRP A 78 11.90 -35.77 13.93
N GLN A 79 12.06 -34.45 13.85
CA GLN A 79 11.88 -33.64 12.64
C GLN A 79 13.07 -33.78 11.66
N TYR A 80 14.23 -34.21 12.14
CA TYR A 80 15.48 -34.37 11.39
C TYR A 80 16.19 -35.67 11.83
N PRO A 81 15.58 -36.84 11.54
CA PRO A 81 16.00 -38.11 12.12
C PRO A 81 17.39 -38.52 11.63
N GLY A 82 18.33 -38.65 12.57
CA GLY A 82 19.72 -39.01 12.30
C GLY A 82 20.66 -37.82 12.08
N GLU A 83 20.15 -36.59 12.13
CA GLU A 83 20.94 -35.36 12.11
C GLU A 83 21.00 -34.73 13.51
N THR A 84 22.06 -33.95 13.77
CA THR A 84 22.05 -32.97 14.87
C THR A 84 21.26 -31.72 14.49
N THR A 85 20.77 -30.98 15.48
CA THR A 85 20.09 -29.69 15.22
C THR A 85 20.90 -28.76 14.32
N LYS A 86 22.23 -28.73 14.48
CA LYS A 86 23.12 -27.89 13.67
C LYS A 86 23.19 -28.32 12.21
N GLU A 87 23.19 -29.63 11.94
CA GLU A 87 23.18 -30.15 10.57
C GLU A 87 21.86 -29.81 9.86
N ALA A 88 20.72 -30.00 10.54
CA ALA A 88 19.41 -29.61 10.02
C ALA A 88 19.32 -28.10 9.70
N GLN A 89 19.90 -27.25 10.57
CA GLN A 89 20.00 -25.81 10.35
C GLN A 89 20.91 -25.43 9.18
N GLU A 90 22.06 -26.11 9.00
CA GLU A 90 22.92 -25.91 7.83
C GLU A 90 22.25 -26.37 6.53
N THR A 91 21.48 -27.47 6.56
CA THR A 91 20.67 -27.94 5.42
C THR A 91 19.59 -26.93 5.05
N GLY A 92 18.83 -26.43 6.03
CA GLY A 92 17.81 -25.41 5.81
C GLY A 92 18.36 -24.10 5.24
N VAL A 93 19.45 -23.58 5.81
CA VAL A 93 20.12 -22.37 5.29
C VAL A 93 20.54 -22.54 3.82
N LYS A 94 21.13 -23.69 3.46
CA LYS A 94 21.49 -23.98 2.07
C LYS A 94 20.26 -24.03 1.17
N ALA A 95 19.20 -24.72 1.59
CA ALA A 95 17.94 -24.79 0.84
C ALA A 95 17.36 -23.40 0.57
N ASN A 96 17.36 -22.50 1.57
CA ASN A 96 16.86 -21.13 1.46
C ASN A 96 17.71 -20.29 0.49
N ILE A 97 19.04 -20.34 0.59
CA ILE A 97 19.96 -19.65 -0.33
C ILE A 97 19.74 -20.13 -1.77
N GLU A 98 19.66 -21.44 -2.00
CA GLU A 98 19.48 -21.99 -3.35
C GLU A 98 18.06 -21.73 -3.90
N ALA A 99 17.03 -21.62 -3.06
CA ALA A 99 15.70 -21.18 -3.48
C ALA A 99 15.71 -19.73 -3.98
N MET A 100 16.35 -18.82 -3.23
CA MET A 100 16.49 -17.42 -3.63
C MET A 100 17.29 -17.27 -4.93
N LYS A 101 18.31 -18.11 -5.17
CA LYS A 101 19.00 -18.16 -6.47
C LYS A 101 18.10 -18.65 -7.60
N ARG A 102 17.37 -19.76 -7.41
CA ARG A 102 16.49 -20.33 -8.45
C ARG A 102 15.42 -19.35 -8.89
N LEU A 103 14.67 -18.77 -7.95
CA LEU A 103 13.58 -17.83 -8.28
C LEU A 103 14.09 -16.53 -8.93
N SER A 104 15.37 -16.18 -8.73
CA SER A 104 15.97 -14.94 -9.22
C SER A 104 16.91 -15.08 -10.41
N ASP A 105 17.04 -16.27 -11.02
CA ASP A 105 18.03 -16.56 -12.06
C ASP A 105 19.49 -16.24 -11.63
N ASN A 106 19.82 -16.55 -10.37
CA ASN A 106 21.08 -16.23 -9.68
C ASN A 106 21.35 -14.72 -9.49
N LYS A 107 20.32 -13.87 -9.54
CA LYS A 107 20.43 -12.42 -9.27
C LYS A 107 20.35 -12.05 -7.79
N ILE A 108 19.87 -12.94 -6.92
CA ILE A 108 19.80 -12.73 -5.48
C ILE A 108 20.67 -13.77 -4.78
N ASN A 109 21.83 -13.32 -4.32
CA ASN A 109 22.90 -14.13 -3.75
C ASN A 109 23.05 -13.84 -2.26
N TYR A 110 22.39 -14.64 -1.43
CA TYR A 110 22.55 -14.61 0.02
C TYR A 110 23.80 -15.39 0.46
N LYS A 111 24.50 -14.85 1.46
CA LYS A 111 25.64 -15.48 2.13
C LYS A 111 25.52 -15.31 3.64
N VAL A 112 25.58 -16.41 4.40
CA VAL A 112 25.75 -16.31 5.86
C VAL A 112 27.16 -15.78 6.15
N ALA A 113 27.23 -14.52 6.57
CA ALA A 113 28.48 -13.86 6.94
C ALA A 113 28.82 -14.10 8.42
N LYS A 114 27.81 -14.27 9.28
CA LYS A 114 27.97 -14.56 10.70
C LYS A 114 26.90 -15.53 11.20
N ARG A 115 27.28 -16.44 12.09
CA ARG A 115 26.36 -17.24 12.93
C ARG A 115 26.46 -16.79 14.39
N LEU A 116 25.34 -16.83 15.10
CA LEU A 116 25.22 -16.59 16.54
C LEU A 116 24.30 -17.65 17.15
N ASP A 117 24.82 -18.42 18.11
CA ASP A 117 24.07 -19.46 18.81
C ASP A 117 23.70 -18.96 20.23
N ILE A 118 22.40 -18.79 20.48
CA ILE A 118 21.81 -18.35 21.75
C ILE A 118 21.31 -19.60 22.48
N THR A 119 22.07 -20.03 23.49
CA THR A 119 21.85 -21.29 24.24
C THR A 119 20.99 -21.14 25.49
N THR A 120 20.33 -20.00 25.66
CA THR A 120 19.41 -19.70 26.77
C THR A 120 18.02 -19.41 26.24
N PHE A 121 16.98 -19.64 27.06
CA PHE A 121 15.64 -19.18 26.69
C PHE A 121 15.59 -17.64 26.64
N PRO A 122 14.90 -17.04 25.67
CA PRO A 122 14.64 -15.61 25.67
C PRO A 122 13.72 -15.24 26.84
N LYS A 123 13.83 -14.00 27.33
CA LYS A 123 12.86 -13.45 28.27
C LYS A 123 11.54 -13.17 27.55
N ARG A 124 10.46 -13.21 28.34
CA ARG A 124 9.15 -12.67 27.98
C ARG A 124 9.03 -11.25 28.53
N THR A 125 8.15 -10.43 27.95
CA THR A 125 7.91 -9.02 28.32
C THR A 125 7.48 -8.79 29.78
N LYS A 126 7.06 -9.85 30.48
CA LYS A 126 6.74 -9.85 31.92
C LYS A 126 7.86 -10.42 32.80
N GLY A 127 9.05 -10.65 32.24
CA GLY A 127 10.20 -11.25 32.93
C GLY A 127 10.14 -12.77 33.10
N PHE A 128 9.06 -13.44 32.68
CA PHE A 128 9.01 -14.91 32.63
C PHE A 128 10.05 -15.44 31.64
N GLN A 129 10.65 -16.59 31.94
CA GLN A 129 11.62 -17.28 31.12
C GLN A 129 11.37 -18.78 31.30
N TYR A 130 11.36 -19.52 30.19
CA TYR A 130 11.17 -20.96 30.21
C TYR A 130 12.41 -21.70 30.75
N THR A 131 12.17 -22.95 31.13
CA THR A 131 13.14 -24.02 31.41
C THR A 131 12.71 -25.26 30.62
N PHE A 132 13.52 -26.31 30.50
CA PHE A 132 13.09 -27.52 29.75
C PHE A 132 11.82 -28.14 30.36
N ASP A 133 11.70 -28.15 31.69
CA ASP A 133 10.52 -28.67 32.39
C ASP A 133 9.25 -27.83 32.15
N SER A 134 9.36 -26.50 32.24
CA SER A 134 8.21 -25.60 32.01
C SER A 134 7.85 -25.47 30.53
N TYR A 135 8.80 -25.69 29.61
CA TYR A 135 8.57 -25.70 28.17
C TYR A 135 7.95 -27.02 27.67
N LYS A 136 8.06 -28.13 28.42
CA LYS A 136 7.54 -29.45 28.01
C LYS A 136 6.06 -29.46 27.59
N ILE A 137 5.23 -28.56 28.13
CA ILE A 137 3.82 -28.42 27.70
C ILE A 137 3.66 -27.94 26.23
N CYS A 138 4.70 -27.31 25.67
CA CYS A 138 4.75 -26.83 24.29
C CYS A 138 5.16 -27.91 23.29
N THR A 139 5.34 -29.16 23.74
CA THR A 139 5.75 -30.30 22.90
C THR A 139 4.63 -31.34 22.75
N ASP A 140 3.47 -31.12 23.37
CA ASP A 140 2.30 -32.00 23.29
C ASP A 140 1.14 -31.22 22.64
N ASN A 141 0.62 -31.77 21.54
CA ASN A 141 -0.45 -31.17 20.75
C ASN A 141 -1.74 -30.89 21.54
N SER A 142 -1.98 -31.62 22.65
CA SER A 142 -3.14 -31.40 23.52
C SER A 142 -3.02 -30.17 24.42
N THR A 143 -1.82 -29.60 24.58
CA THR A 143 -1.53 -28.52 25.53
C THR A 143 -0.89 -27.27 24.91
N LEU A 144 -0.94 -27.10 23.58
CA LEU A 144 -0.25 -25.99 22.89
C LEU A 144 -0.85 -24.60 23.11
N GLY A 145 -2.16 -24.48 23.43
CA GLY A 145 -2.86 -23.19 23.49
C GLY A 145 -2.19 -22.10 24.36
N PRO A 146 -1.73 -22.41 25.59
CA PRO A 146 -0.92 -21.50 26.39
C PRO A 146 0.38 -21.07 25.71
N CYS A 147 1.11 -21.96 25.05
CA CYS A 147 2.37 -21.65 24.37
C CYS A 147 2.16 -20.80 23.11
N GLU A 148 1.10 -21.07 22.35
CA GLU A 148 0.67 -20.26 21.20
C GLU A 148 0.32 -18.84 21.62
N THR A 149 -0.22 -18.64 22.83
CA THR A 149 -0.44 -17.31 23.39
C THR A 149 0.87 -16.68 23.88
N GLU A 150 1.70 -17.45 24.60
CA GLU A 150 2.89 -16.94 25.28
C GLU A 150 4.04 -16.58 24.32
N LYS A 151 4.08 -17.16 23.11
CA LYS A 151 5.08 -16.76 22.09
C LYS A 151 5.00 -15.26 21.76
N TYR A 152 3.79 -14.67 21.78
CA TYR A 152 3.59 -13.24 21.54
C TYR A 152 4.13 -12.35 22.66
N ASN A 153 4.44 -12.91 23.83
CA ASN A 153 5.14 -12.22 24.90
C ASN A 153 6.67 -12.30 24.76
N PHE A 154 7.26 -12.87 23.69
CA PHE A 154 8.70 -12.77 23.43
C PHE A 154 9.16 -11.31 23.46
N ASP A 155 10.23 -11.01 24.22
CA ASP A 155 10.75 -9.64 24.31
C ASP A 155 11.80 -9.40 23.22
N HIS A 156 11.34 -8.92 22.05
CA HIS A 156 12.21 -8.64 20.90
C HIS A 156 13.29 -7.59 21.19
N ILE A 157 13.05 -6.66 22.12
CA ILE A 157 14.00 -5.59 22.47
C ILE A 157 15.07 -6.14 23.40
N ASP A 158 14.69 -6.84 24.48
CA ASP A 158 15.64 -7.51 25.36
C ASP A 158 16.45 -8.56 24.60
N TRP A 159 15.85 -9.34 23.69
CA TRP A 159 16.55 -10.26 22.80
C TRP A 159 17.61 -9.54 21.96
N ALA A 160 17.24 -8.47 21.25
CA ALA A 160 18.15 -7.73 20.39
C ALA A 160 19.31 -7.08 21.17
N VAL A 161 19.02 -6.50 22.34
CA VAL A 161 19.99 -5.77 23.17
C VAL A 161 20.90 -6.69 23.97
N SER A 162 20.38 -7.76 24.57
CA SER A 162 21.15 -8.67 25.43
C SER A 162 22.10 -9.57 24.65
N ASN A 163 21.76 -9.88 23.39
CA ASN A 163 22.60 -10.68 22.48
C ASN A 163 23.46 -9.82 21.53
N ASN A 164 23.46 -8.49 21.70
CA ASN A 164 24.19 -7.52 20.86
C ASN A 164 23.94 -7.71 19.35
N ILE A 165 22.69 -8.02 18.98
CA ILE A 165 22.32 -8.42 17.61
C ILE A 165 22.70 -7.36 16.60
N CYS A 166 22.44 -6.08 16.91
CA CYS A 166 22.67 -4.98 15.99
C CYS A 166 24.13 -4.56 15.89
N GLU A 167 24.91 -4.67 16.97
CA GLU A 167 26.35 -4.46 16.97
C GLU A 167 27.06 -5.54 16.14
N ILE A 168 26.71 -6.82 16.36
CA ILE A 168 27.22 -7.95 15.55
C ILE A 168 26.82 -7.76 14.08
N ALA A 169 25.59 -7.34 13.81
CA ALA A 169 25.12 -7.09 12.45
C ALA A 169 25.91 -5.95 11.76
N GLU A 170 26.26 -4.89 12.48
CA GLU A 170 27.09 -3.81 11.93
C GLU A 170 28.53 -4.29 11.66
N GLU A 171 29.19 -4.92 12.65
CA GLU A 171 30.58 -5.37 12.56
C GLU A 171 30.83 -6.35 11.39
N ASN A 172 29.79 -7.06 10.95
CA ASN A 172 29.86 -8.06 9.89
C ASN A 172 29.21 -7.59 8.57
N ASN A 173 28.87 -6.29 8.46
CA ASN A 173 28.19 -5.68 7.30
C ASN A 173 26.96 -6.48 6.83
N ILE A 174 26.07 -6.77 7.77
CA ILE A 174 24.87 -7.58 7.55
C ILE A 174 23.77 -6.75 6.91
N ASP A 175 22.97 -7.39 6.05
CA ASP A 175 21.82 -6.80 5.38
C ASP A 175 20.50 -7.37 5.92
N GLU A 176 20.51 -8.65 6.31
CA GLU A 176 19.33 -9.37 6.76
C GLU A 176 19.65 -10.32 7.92
N ILE A 177 18.68 -10.53 8.82
CA ILE A 177 18.84 -11.43 9.96
C ILE A 177 17.92 -12.65 9.74
N TRP A 178 18.48 -13.84 9.75
CA TRP A 178 17.73 -15.10 9.67
C TRP A 178 17.69 -15.76 11.04
N MET A 179 16.53 -15.85 11.66
CA MET A 179 16.35 -16.37 13.01
C MET A 179 15.71 -17.76 12.96
N SER A 180 16.33 -18.75 13.60
CA SER A 180 15.77 -20.08 13.79
C SER A 180 15.51 -20.30 15.28
N SER A 181 14.36 -20.90 15.63
CA SER A 181 14.04 -21.29 17.00
C SER A 181 13.06 -22.48 17.03
N PRO A 182 13.10 -23.32 18.07
CA PRO A 182 12.02 -24.24 18.40
C PRO A 182 10.64 -23.58 18.40
N PRO A 183 9.56 -24.35 18.17
CA PRO A 183 8.18 -23.87 18.23
C PRO A 183 7.88 -23.03 19.48
N PHE A 184 7.07 -21.99 19.35
CA PHE A 184 6.60 -21.14 20.46
C PHE A 184 7.68 -20.36 21.24
N ILE A 185 8.96 -20.44 20.87
CA ILE A 185 10.03 -19.65 21.52
C ILE A 185 9.95 -18.19 21.08
N ALA A 186 10.12 -17.90 19.79
CA ALA A 186 9.99 -16.56 19.24
C ALA A 186 8.61 -16.34 18.58
N THR A 187 8.35 -15.12 18.12
CA THR A 187 7.15 -14.80 17.34
C THR A 187 7.42 -13.88 16.16
N TRP A 188 6.41 -13.83 15.30
CA TRP A 188 6.36 -13.38 13.93
C TRP A 188 7.12 -14.25 12.95
N GLU A 189 6.53 -14.38 11.76
CA GLU A 189 7.18 -14.95 10.60
C GLU A 189 8.27 -14.01 10.10
N ASN A 190 8.00 -12.70 10.11
CA ASN A 190 9.01 -11.66 9.90
C ASN A 190 8.75 -10.49 10.85
N PHE A 191 9.78 -9.75 11.26
CA PHE A 191 9.61 -8.48 11.95
C PHE A 191 10.74 -7.51 11.61
N MET A 192 10.55 -6.23 11.92
CA MET A 192 11.60 -5.21 11.76
C MET A 192 12.15 -4.73 13.09
N ILE A 193 13.47 -4.59 13.16
CA ILE A 193 14.18 -3.88 14.23
C ILE A 193 14.97 -2.70 13.66
N GLY A 194 15.14 -1.62 14.41
CA GLY A 194 15.97 -0.49 13.98
C GLY A 194 15.95 0.70 14.94
N PRO A 195 16.74 1.76 14.67
CA PRO A 195 16.96 2.87 15.61
C PRO A 195 15.71 3.73 15.89
N LYS A 196 14.78 3.76 14.95
CA LYS A 196 13.79 4.85 14.78
C LYS A 196 12.46 4.29 14.33
N SER A 197 11.40 4.47 15.14
CA SER A 197 10.06 3.93 14.84
C SER A 197 9.50 4.47 13.52
N GLU A 198 9.84 5.70 13.15
CA GLU A 198 9.43 6.36 11.90
C GLU A 198 9.91 5.65 10.62
N ASN A 199 10.94 4.81 10.74
CA ASN A 199 11.51 4.08 9.61
C ASN A 199 11.12 2.60 9.60
N LEU A 200 10.32 2.11 10.56
CA LEU A 200 9.92 0.71 10.65
C LEU A 200 8.49 0.51 10.13
N PHE A 201 8.26 -0.57 9.40
CA PHE A 201 6.96 -0.94 8.85
C PHE A 201 6.67 -2.43 9.03
N ASN A 202 5.41 -2.81 8.88
CA ASN A 202 4.99 -4.20 8.97
C ASN A 202 5.55 -4.99 7.76
N VAL A 203 6.19 -6.12 8.03
CA VAL A 203 6.73 -7.08 7.03
C VAL A 203 6.13 -8.49 7.19
N ASN A 204 4.94 -8.57 7.78
CA ASN A 204 4.29 -9.73 8.40
C ASN A 204 4.65 -9.98 9.89
N GLY A 205 4.67 -8.89 10.66
CA GLY A 205 4.82 -8.93 12.11
C GLY A 205 5.09 -7.56 12.74
N GLY A 206 5.65 -7.58 13.94
CA GLY A 206 5.87 -6.38 14.75
C GLY A 206 7.01 -5.48 14.25
N THR A 207 7.04 -4.27 14.79
CA THR A 207 8.13 -3.29 14.62
C THR A 207 8.71 -2.90 15.98
N TYR A 208 10.03 -2.99 16.13
CA TYR A 208 10.68 -2.81 17.43
C TYR A 208 11.82 -1.81 17.35
N THR A 209 11.64 -0.67 18.04
CA THR A 209 12.67 0.36 18.13
C THR A 209 13.78 -0.10 19.09
N VAL A 210 14.97 -0.31 18.54
CA VAL A 210 16.17 -0.71 19.26
C VAL A 210 17.24 0.36 18.97
N PRO A 211 17.40 1.38 19.83
CA PRO A 211 18.26 2.55 19.56
C PRO A 211 19.75 2.25 19.34
N LYS A 212 20.21 1.04 19.68
CA LYS A 212 21.58 0.56 19.41
C LYS A 212 21.82 0.22 17.93
N CYS A 213 20.78 -0.04 17.15
CA CYS A 213 20.91 -0.37 15.74
C CYS A 213 21.23 0.87 14.90
N LYS A 214 22.23 0.80 14.01
CA LYS A 214 22.57 1.94 13.12
C LYS A 214 21.72 2.01 11.85
N LYS A 215 21.14 0.89 11.44
CA LYS A 215 20.19 0.79 10.31
C LYS A 215 19.01 -0.10 10.68
N ASN A 216 18.06 -0.20 9.77
CA ASN A 216 16.92 -1.10 9.91
C ASN A 216 17.33 -2.51 9.47
N TYR A 217 16.85 -3.53 10.19
CA TYR A 217 17.02 -4.92 9.80
C TYR A 217 15.66 -5.60 9.73
N ILE A 218 15.44 -6.32 8.62
CA ILE A 218 14.36 -7.31 8.55
C ILE A 218 14.89 -8.59 9.19
N VAL A 219 14.14 -9.11 10.17
CA VAL A 219 14.38 -10.39 10.80
C VAL A 219 13.39 -11.39 10.21
N MET A 220 13.91 -12.30 9.41
CA MET A 220 13.20 -13.42 8.80
C MET A 220 13.20 -14.61 9.75
N SER A 221 12.04 -15.26 9.96
CA SER A 221 12.01 -16.59 10.56
C SER A 221 12.50 -17.62 9.54
N SER A 222 13.67 -18.21 9.80
CA SER A 222 14.32 -19.20 8.96
C SER A 222 14.09 -20.59 9.52
N GLY A 223 13.06 -21.27 9.02
CA GLY A 223 12.87 -22.70 9.23
C GLY A 223 13.98 -23.55 8.59
N ASN A 224 13.92 -24.86 8.82
CA ASN A 224 14.89 -25.83 8.29
C ASN A 224 14.60 -26.28 6.83
N SER A 225 13.68 -25.62 6.13
CA SER A 225 13.33 -25.91 4.73
C SER A 225 13.06 -24.64 3.94
N SER A 226 13.32 -24.69 2.62
CA SER A 226 12.91 -23.65 1.68
C SER A 226 11.40 -23.44 1.62
N ALA A 227 10.61 -24.43 2.08
CA ALA A 227 9.16 -24.39 2.05
C ALA A 227 8.61 -23.26 2.93
N SER A 228 8.86 -23.39 4.24
CA SER A 228 8.45 -22.37 5.20
C SER A 228 9.12 -21.04 4.90
N PHE A 229 10.39 -21.02 4.50
CA PHE A 229 11.09 -19.78 4.15
C PHE A 229 10.44 -19.07 2.95
N GLY A 230 10.09 -19.80 1.88
CA GLY A 230 9.45 -19.23 0.68
C GLY A 230 8.08 -18.62 0.98
N HIS A 231 7.26 -19.30 1.77
CA HIS A 231 5.95 -18.79 2.22
C HIS A 231 6.09 -17.53 3.08
N ILE A 232 6.97 -17.57 4.08
CA ILE A 232 7.30 -16.45 4.99
C ILE A 232 7.85 -15.24 4.20
N TYR A 233 8.69 -15.49 3.19
CA TYR A 233 9.19 -14.44 2.30
C TYR A 233 8.07 -13.84 1.44
N GLY A 234 7.14 -14.66 0.95
CA GLY A 234 5.97 -14.18 0.21
C GLY A 234 5.11 -13.21 1.02
N HIS A 235 4.92 -13.49 2.31
CA HIS A 235 4.25 -12.56 3.23
C HIS A 235 5.01 -11.24 3.47
N ARG A 236 6.34 -11.26 3.43
CA ARG A 236 7.16 -10.03 3.41
C ARG A 236 6.93 -9.23 2.13
N VAL A 237 6.83 -9.90 0.97
CA VAL A 237 6.50 -9.23 -0.31
C VAL A 237 5.17 -8.51 -0.20
N GLU A 238 4.14 -9.21 0.26
CA GLU A 238 2.78 -8.67 0.39
C GLU A 238 2.70 -7.46 1.32
N ASN A 239 3.30 -7.55 2.51
CA ASN A 239 3.27 -6.46 3.48
C ASN A 239 4.14 -5.26 3.03
N THR A 240 5.30 -5.51 2.40
CA THR A 240 6.18 -4.43 1.91
C THR A 240 5.54 -3.67 0.74
N MET A 241 5.01 -4.38 -0.25
CA MET A 241 4.34 -3.75 -1.39
C MET A 241 3.01 -3.10 -1.00
N GLY A 242 2.29 -3.70 -0.04
CA GLY A 242 1.12 -3.09 0.59
C GLY A 242 1.47 -1.79 1.32
N TYR A 243 2.59 -1.73 2.05
CA TYR A 243 3.04 -0.51 2.72
C TYR A 243 3.40 0.60 1.71
N ILE A 244 4.09 0.28 0.61
CA ILE A 244 4.41 1.24 -0.46
C ILE A 244 3.16 1.78 -1.15
N THR A 245 2.19 0.92 -1.46
CA THR A 245 1.07 1.27 -2.36
C THR A 245 -0.25 1.64 -1.65
N GLY A 246 -0.38 1.43 -0.34
CA GLY A 246 -1.53 1.89 0.46
C GLY A 246 -2.50 0.79 0.95
N PHE A 247 -2.00 -0.44 1.08
CA PHE A 247 -2.73 -1.68 1.41
C PHE A 247 -3.81 -2.09 0.39
N TRP A 248 -4.14 -3.38 0.44
CA TRP A 248 -4.94 -4.08 -0.57
C TRP A 248 -6.38 -3.59 -0.69
N ASP A 249 -6.87 -3.48 -1.92
CA ASP A 249 -8.25 -3.15 -2.27
C ASP A 249 -8.69 -3.86 -3.56
N SER A 250 -9.46 -4.93 -3.39
CA SER A 250 -10.18 -5.68 -4.44
C SER A 250 -10.84 -4.85 -5.56
N LYS A 251 -11.17 -3.58 -5.33
CA LYS A 251 -11.85 -2.72 -6.31
C LYS A 251 -10.87 -2.00 -7.24
N ASP A 252 -9.65 -1.75 -6.78
CA ASP A 252 -8.61 -1.10 -7.58
C ASP A 252 -8.17 -2.04 -8.72
N ARG A 253 -8.00 -1.47 -9.91
CA ARG A 253 -7.57 -2.15 -11.15
C ARG A 253 -6.36 -1.46 -11.79
N GLU A 254 -6.01 -0.26 -11.31
CA GLU A 254 -4.99 0.62 -11.89
C GLU A 254 -3.68 0.56 -11.09
N ASN A 255 -3.74 0.26 -9.78
CA ASN A 255 -2.56 0.02 -8.97
C ASN A 255 -1.86 -1.28 -9.37
N TYR A 256 -0.59 -1.18 -9.74
CA TYR A 256 0.23 -2.32 -10.19
C TYR A 256 0.39 -3.41 -9.13
N TRP A 257 0.47 -3.08 -7.83
CA TRP A 257 0.56 -4.11 -6.79
C TRP A 257 -0.73 -4.94 -6.71
N GLU A 258 -1.88 -4.26 -6.72
CA GLU A 258 -3.19 -4.89 -6.71
C GLU A 258 -3.39 -5.78 -7.95
N ARG A 259 -3.00 -5.28 -9.12
CA ARG A 259 -3.03 -6.05 -10.37
C ARG A 259 -2.10 -7.28 -10.34
N PHE A 260 -1.01 -7.27 -9.56
CA PHE A 260 -0.14 -8.44 -9.39
C PHE A 260 -0.75 -9.47 -8.44
N ALA A 261 -1.08 -9.03 -7.21
CA ALA A 261 -1.38 -9.89 -6.06
C ALA A 261 -2.83 -10.40 -5.97
N ARG A 262 -3.71 -9.89 -6.84
CA ARG A 262 -5.15 -10.16 -6.79
C ARG A 262 -5.50 -11.58 -7.21
N ILE A 263 -6.52 -12.11 -6.53
CA ILE A 263 -7.16 -13.39 -6.84
C ILE A 263 -8.67 -13.20 -6.94
N SER A 264 -9.32 -14.06 -7.73
CA SER A 264 -10.78 -14.13 -7.80
C SER A 264 -11.40 -14.57 -6.46
N PHE A 265 -10.70 -15.40 -5.69
CA PHE A 265 -11.22 -16.01 -4.46
C PHE A 265 -11.57 -14.98 -3.38
N TYR A 266 -10.72 -13.98 -3.07
CA TYR A 266 -11.01 -12.97 -2.04
C TYR A 266 -12.28 -12.14 -2.31
N SER A 267 -12.77 -12.07 -3.55
CA SER A 267 -14.01 -11.35 -3.84
C SER A 267 -15.28 -12.12 -3.45
N LYS A 268 -15.20 -13.46 -3.29
CA LYS A 268 -16.34 -14.30 -2.88
C LYS A 268 -16.69 -14.22 -1.38
N PRO A 269 -15.76 -14.33 -0.40
CA PRO A 269 -16.09 -14.24 1.02
C PRO A 269 -16.34 -12.80 1.51
N MET A 270 -16.04 -11.78 0.70
CA MET A 270 -16.24 -10.37 1.06
C MET A 270 -17.62 -9.80 0.67
N ASN A 271 -18.55 -10.61 0.14
CA ASN A 271 -19.86 -10.15 -0.36
C ASN A 271 -19.75 -8.95 -1.32
N LEU A 272 -18.77 -8.99 -2.22
CA LEU A 272 -18.61 -8.00 -3.27
C LEU A 272 -19.13 -8.60 -4.58
N ASP A 273 -20.14 -7.98 -5.18
CA ASP A 273 -20.66 -8.29 -6.52
C ASP A 273 -19.63 -7.91 -7.61
N LEU A 274 -18.49 -8.58 -7.59
CA LEU A 274 -17.41 -8.46 -8.53
C LEU A 274 -17.27 -9.79 -9.25
N ASP A 275 -17.78 -9.87 -10.48
CA ASP A 275 -17.47 -10.99 -11.37
C ASP A 275 -15.99 -10.93 -11.77
N LEU A 276 -15.16 -11.61 -10.98
CA LEU A 276 -13.74 -11.80 -11.23
C LEU A 276 -13.43 -13.18 -11.83
N SER A 277 -14.45 -13.92 -12.30
CA SER A 277 -14.22 -15.20 -12.98
C SER A 277 -13.49 -15.05 -14.32
N SER A 278 -13.46 -13.82 -14.86
CA SER A 278 -12.90 -13.45 -16.16
C SER A 278 -11.51 -12.78 -16.10
N VAL A 279 -10.93 -12.55 -14.91
CA VAL A 279 -9.75 -11.68 -14.75
C VAL A 279 -8.52 -12.45 -14.27
N SER A 280 -7.59 -12.64 -15.19
CA SER A 280 -6.34 -13.41 -15.05
C SER A 280 -5.24 -12.60 -14.36
N PHE A 281 -4.74 -13.10 -13.23
CA PHE A 281 -3.73 -12.42 -12.39
C PHE A 281 -2.63 -13.39 -11.94
N CYS A 282 -1.58 -12.88 -11.29
CA CYS A 282 -0.46 -13.72 -10.85
C CYS A 282 -0.72 -14.44 -9.52
N GLY A 283 -1.66 -13.97 -8.70
CA GLY A 283 -2.00 -14.59 -7.41
C GLY A 283 -1.10 -14.10 -6.28
N ASN A 284 -1.05 -14.85 -5.18
CA ASN A 284 -0.30 -14.46 -3.98
C ASN A 284 0.29 -15.66 -3.23
N SER A 285 0.93 -15.45 -2.07
CA SER A 285 1.63 -16.51 -1.33
C SER A 285 0.73 -17.67 -0.89
N HIS A 286 -0.58 -17.45 -0.72
CA HIS A 286 -1.57 -18.47 -0.33
C HIS A 286 -2.32 -19.10 -1.51
N PHE A 287 -2.36 -18.41 -2.66
CA PHE A 287 -3.34 -18.69 -3.71
C PHE A 287 -2.72 -18.57 -5.13
N PRO A 288 -2.43 -19.72 -5.77
CA PRO A 288 -2.30 -19.83 -7.21
C PRO A 288 -3.49 -19.29 -8.01
N SER A 289 -3.26 -18.96 -9.29
CA SER A 289 -4.32 -18.51 -10.22
C SER A 289 -5.47 -19.51 -10.39
N ASN A 290 -5.24 -20.81 -10.15
CA ASN A 290 -6.25 -21.88 -10.20
C ASN A 290 -6.76 -22.33 -8.82
N ALA A 291 -6.37 -21.68 -7.74
CA ALA A 291 -6.71 -22.09 -6.38
C ALA A 291 -8.20 -21.95 -6.06
N THR A 292 -8.75 -23.00 -5.44
CA THR A 292 -10.14 -23.06 -4.95
C THR A 292 -10.29 -22.87 -3.45
N ALA A 293 -9.17 -22.91 -2.72
CA ALA A 293 -9.05 -22.67 -1.28
C ALA A 293 -7.64 -22.12 -0.94
N HIS A 294 -7.42 -21.73 0.32
CA HIS A 294 -6.08 -21.41 0.82
C HIS A 294 -5.15 -22.63 0.67
N TYR A 295 -3.90 -22.39 0.27
CA TYR A 295 -2.85 -23.41 0.12
C TYR A 295 -3.14 -24.51 -0.94
N ASP A 296 -4.00 -24.22 -1.92
CA ASP A 296 -4.40 -25.16 -2.99
C ASP A 296 -3.33 -25.31 -4.10
N TYR A 297 -2.08 -25.52 -3.71
CA TYR A 297 -0.90 -25.58 -4.60
C TYR A 297 -0.83 -26.85 -5.45
N MET A 298 -1.65 -27.85 -5.16
CA MET A 298 -1.70 -29.14 -5.86
C MET A 298 -2.84 -29.21 -6.90
N ASN A 299 -3.55 -28.10 -7.12
CA ASN A 299 -4.69 -28.08 -8.02
C ASN A 299 -4.29 -28.28 -9.49
N LYS A 300 -4.90 -29.28 -10.13
CA LYS A 300 -4.63 -29.65 -11.54
C LYS A 300 -5.58 -29.00 -12.54
N ASP A 301 -6.62 -28.33 -12.06
CA ASP A 301 -7.53 -27.57 -12.91
C ASP A 301 -6.77 -26.42 -13.59
N PHE A 302 -7.12 -26.15 -14.85
CA PHE A 302 -6.48 -25.10 -15.62
C PHE A 302 -7.15 -23.74 -15.38
N ALA A 303 -6.34 -22.71 -15.19
CA ALA A 303 -6.78 -21.31 -15.13
C ALA A 303 -5.91 -20.43 -16.03
N GLU A 304 -6.44 -19.28 -16.45
CA GLU A 304 -5.64 -18.24 -17.09
C GLU A 304 -4.82 -17.47 -16.04
N SER A 305 -3.53 -17.30 -16.30
CA SER A 305 -2.62 -16.47 -15.50
C SER A 305 -1.93 -15.41 -16.38
N THR A 306 -1.62 -14.27 -15.77
CA THR A 306 -0.81 -13.20 -16.37
C THR A 306 0.57 -13.06 -15.72
N CYS A 307 0.98 -13.99 -14.83
CA CYS A 307 2.31 -13.96 -14.19
C CYS A 307 3.45 -13.67 -15.20
N GLY A 308 3.45 -14.37 -16.34
CA GLY A 308 4.48 -14.24 -17.37
C GLY A 308 4.54 -12.89 -18.10
N ASP A 309 3.55 -12.01 -17.95
CA ASP A 309 3.52 -10.67 -18.56
C ASP A 309 4.14 -9.60 -17.63
N TRP A 310 4.33 -9.89 -16.34
CA TRP A 310 4.96 -8.96 -15.37
C TRP A 310 6.42 -8.65 -15.67
N LYS A 311 7.09 -9.51 -16.45
CA LYS A 311 8.41 -9.26 -17.03
C LYS A 311 8.44 -8.12 -18.08
N ASN A 312 7.28 -7.52 -18.42
CA ASN A 312 7.14 -6.44 -19.40
C ASN A 312 6.73 -5.09 -18.76
N ILE A 313 6.69 -4.95 -17.42
CA ILE A 313 6.20 -3.74 -16.73
C ILE A 313 6.89 -2.43 -17.21
N PRO A 314 6.16 -1.30 -17.38
CA PRO A 314 4.70 -1.14 -17.33
C PRO A 314 4.00 -1.50 -18.66
N ASP A 315 4.77 -1.76 -19.71
CA ASP A 315 4.32 -1.96 -21.09
C ASP A 315 3.83 -3.40 -21.32
N PHE A 316 2.84 -3.82 -20.53
CA PHE A 316 2.21 -5.14 -20.59
C PHE A 316 1.74 -5.49 -21.99
N THR A 317 2.02 -6.71 -22.44
CA THR A 317 1.58 -7.20 -23.76
C THR A 317 0.13 -7.69 -23.75
N GLY A 318 -0.47 -7.85 -22.56
CA GLY A 318 -1.76 -8.50 -22.39
C GLY A 318 -1.69 -10.03 -22.51
N ALA A 319 -0.48 -10.60 -22.45
CA ALA A 319 -0.28 -12.04 -22.61
C ALA A 319 -0.89 -12.82 -21.45
N LYS A 320 -1.73 -13.78 -21.79
CA LYS A 320 -2.29 -14.78 -20.88
C LYS A 320 -1.71 -16.15 -21.21
N ILE A 321 -1.45 -16.95 -20.18
CA ILE A 321 -1.09 -18.36 -20.30
C ILE A 321 -2.10 -19.22 -19.53
N THR A 322 -2.49 -20.35 -20.11
CA THR A 322 -3.31 -21.35 -19.41
C THR A 322 -2.38 -22.26 -18.62
N VAL A 323 -2.50 -22.27 -17.30
CA VAL A 323 -1.62 -23.00 -16.38
C VAL A 323 -2.43 -23.79 -15.35
N ASN A 324 -1.81 -24.86 -14.85
CA ASN A 324 -2.21 -25.57 -13.64
C ASN A 324 -0.96 -25.80 -12.78
N CYS A 325 -1.06 -26.62 -11.73
CA CYS A 325 0.07 -26.82 -10.82
C CYS A 325 1.33 -27.43 -11.43
N GLU A 326 1.29 -28.01 -12.62
CA GLU A 326 2.48 -28.57 -13.28
C GLU A 326 3.52 -27.49 -13.60
N ALA A 327 3.07 -26.24 -13.77
CA ALA A 327 3.95 -25.07 -13.96
C ALA A 327 4.86 -24.76 -12.76
N TRP A 328 4.51 -25.26 -11.56
CA TRP A 328 5.29 -25.16 -10.32
C TRP A 328 5.47 -26.53 -9.63
N GLY A 329 5.46 -27.61 -10.41
CA GLY A 329 5.72 -28.96 -9.92
C GLY A 329 4.74 -29.47 -8.84
N CYS A 330 3.52 -28.93 -8.78
CA CYS A 330 2.44 -29.33 -7.87
C CYS A 330 2.85 -29.46 -6.40
N ASN A 331 3.56 -28.46 -5.88
CA ASN A 331 3.91 -28.35 -4.46
C ASN A 331 3.98 -26.86 -4.04
N ASP A 332 3.91 -26.58 -2.74
CA ASP A 332 4.16 -25.22 -2.22
C ASP A 332 5.62 -24.84 -2.47
N SER A 333 6.53 -25.49 -1.74
CA SER A 333 7.98 -25.24 -1.82
C SER A 333 8.79 -26.29 -1.02
N ASP A 334 8.17 -27.43 -0.71
CA ASP A 334 8.78 -28.64 -0.12
C ASP A 334 9.85 -29.28 -1.02
N ARG A 335 9.84 -28.89 -2.31
CA ARG A 335 10.84 -29.25 -3.31
C ARG A 335 11.23 -28.00 -4.11
N PRO A 336 12.43 -27.96 -4.70
CA PRO A 336 12.81 -26.93 -5.66
C PRO A 336 11.75 -26.69 -6.72
N GLY A 337 11.47 -25.42 -7.04
CA GLY A 337 10.53 -25.03 -8.10
C GLY A 337 9.04 -25.06 -7.74
N GLY A 338 8.69 -25.07 -6.45
CA GLY A 338 7.29 -24.96 -5.99
C GLY A 338 6.64 -23.58 -6.25
N TRP A 339 5.36 -23.46 -5.90
CA TRP A 339 4.56 -22.22 -6.01
C TRP A 339 5.29 -20.96 -5.54
N ALA A 340 5.93 -20.98 -4.37
CA ALA A 340 6.61 -19.80 -3.83
C ALA A 340 7.75 -19.31 -4.74
N GLU A 341 8.51 -20.23 -5.35
CA GLU A 341 9.56 -19.90 -6.32
C GLU A 341 8.97 -19.42 -7.66
N TYR A 342 7.88 -20.03 -8.14
CA TYR A 342 7.20 -19.64 -9.39
C TYR A 342 6.59 -18.23 -9.30
N TRP A 343 5.86 -17.95 -8.21
CA TRP A 343 5.19 -16.68 -8.00
C TRP A 343 6.19 -15.54 -7.72
N MET A 344 7.14 -15.73 -6.80
CA MET A 344 8.19 -14.72 -6.57
C MET A 344 9.13 -14.58 -7.78
N GLY A 345 9.32 -15.65 -8.56
CA GLY A 345 10.05 -15.60 -9.82
C GLY A 345 9.42 -14.69 -10.88
N SER A 346 8.12 -14.40 -10.74
CA SER A 346 7.36 -13.47 -11.59
C SER A 346 7.42 -12.00 -11.12
N ILE A 347 8.02 -11.71 -9.96
CA ILE A 347 8.16 -10.33 -9.45
C ILE A 347 9.11 -9.54 -10.37
N PRO A 348 8.73 -8.33 -10.82
CA PRO A 348 9.54 -7.50 -11.72
C PRO A 348 11.00 -7.26 -11.26
N ARG A 349 11.94 -7.44 -12.20
CA ARG A 349 13.41 -7.29 -12.03
C ARG A 349 14.07 -6.38 -13.08
N GLN A 350 13.29 -5.53 -13.75
CA GLN A 350 13.78 -4.74 -14.88
C GLN A 350 14.49 -3.47 -14.43
N GLU A 351 15.48 -3.02 -15.20
CA GLU A 351 16.07 -1.70 -15.01
C GLU A 351 15.10 -0.57 -15.40
N GLY A 352 15.34 0.61 -14.84
CA GLY A 352 14.54 1.80 -15.07
C GLY A 352 13.46 2.04 -14.01
N GLU A 353 12.62 3.02 -14.29
CA GLU A 353 11.64 3.56 -13.36
C GLU A 353 10.24 3.57 -13.99
N MET A 354 9.22 3.70 -13.15
CA MET A 354 7.82 3.74 -13.54
C MET A 354 7.02 4.63 -12.59
N THR A 355 6.01 5.31 -13.12
CA THR A 355 5.03 6.01 -12.29
C THR A 355 4.07 5.00 -11.68
N MET A 356 4.09 4.92 -10.35
CA MET A 356 3.12 4.21 -9.53
C MET A 356 2.08 5.20 -9.02
N SER A 357 0.90 4.69 -8.65
CA SER A 357 -0.10 5.44 -7.89
C SER A 357 -0.47 4.66 -6.65
N SER A 358 -0.48 5.33 -5.51
CA SER A 358 -0.98 4.80 -4.25
C SER A 358 -2.51 4.80 -4.21
N ARG A 359 -3.10 3.99 -3.34
CA ARG A 359 -4.55 3.88 -3.12
C ARG A 359 -5.26 5.22 -2.84
N ILE A 360 -4.55 6.22 -2.31
CA ILE A 360 -5.08 7.57 -2.05
C ILE A 360 -4.88 8.54 -3.24
N GLY A 361 -4.60 8.03 -4.44
CA GLY A 361 -4.46 8.82 -5.66
C GLY A 361 -3.16 9.63 -5.77
N THR A 362 -2.18 9.41 -4.87
CA THR A 362 -0.87 10.06 -5.01
C THR A 362 0.02 9.26 -5.93
N SER A 363 0.46 9.88 -7.03
CA SER A 363 1.44 9.30 -7.95
C SER A 363 2.88 9.56 -7.48
N PHE A 364 3.75 8.58 -7.69
CA PHE A 364 5.16 8.62 -7.31
C PHE A 364 6.02 7.79 -8.28
N ILE A 365 7.33 8.06 -8.32
CA ILE A 365 8.26 7.30 -9.17
C ILE A 365 8.85 6.15 -8.34
N MET A 366 8.83 4.94 -8.90
CA MET A 366 9.37 3.73 -8.30
C MET A 366 10.25 3.00 -9.31
N LYS A 367 11.29 2.28 -8.87
CA LYS A 367 12.05 1.40 -9.77
C LYS A 367 11.20 0.24 -10.25
N LYS A 368 11.38 -0.15 -11.53
CA LYS A 368 10.73 -1.33 -12.11
C LYS A 368 11.21 -2.63 -11.46
N ASP A 369 12.44 -2.68 -10.96
CA ASP A 369 12.93 -3.78 -10.13
C ASP A 369 12.39 -3.63 -8.70
N TRP A 370 11.40 -4.46 -8.36
CA TRP A 370 10.77 -4.42 -7.04
C TRP A 370 11.68 -5.02 -5.96
N TRP A 371 12.64 -5.89 -6.33
CA TRP A 371 13.59 -6.47 -5.37
C TRP A 371 14.49 -5.42 -4.73
N TYR A 372 14.71 -4.30 -5.40
CA TYR A 372 15.37 -3.12 -4.83
C TYR A 372 14.76 -2.66 -3.49
N TYR A 373 13.45 -2.83 -3.34
CA TYR A 373 12.68 -2.45 -2.14
C TYR A 373 12.47 -3.65 -1.21
N LEU A 374 12.18 -4.83 -1.78
CA LEU A 374 11.94 -6.04 -1.00
C LEU A 374 13.17 -6.47 -0.20
N LEU A 375 14.37 -6.29 -0.76
CA LEU A 375 15.65 -6.68 -0.16
C LEU A 375 16.17 -5.66 0.85
N TYR A 376 15.92 -4.35 0.65
CA TYR A 376 16.50 -3.27 1.45
C TYR A 376 15.43 -2.33 1.99
N SER A 377 15.15 -2.45 3.29
CA SER A 377 14.10 -1.66 3.93
C SER A 377 14.34 -0.14 3.89
N GLU A 378 15.59 0.31 3.82
CA GLU A 378 15.92 1.75 3.69
C GLU A 378 15.45 2.34 2.36
N ASN A 379 15.41 1.54 1.29
CA ASN A 379 14.89 1.99 0.00
C ASN A 379 13.36 2.23 0.06
N VAL A 380 12.65 1.44 0.87
CA VAL A 380 11.23 1.64 1.19
C VAL A 380 11.04 2.91 2.02
N THR A 381 11.79 3.06 3.10
CA THR A 381 11.74 4.26 3.96
C THR A 381 12.00 5.55 3.18
N ARG A 382 13.03 5.56 2.32
CA ARG A 382 13.37 6.72 1.50
C ARG A 382 12.24 7.06 0.52
N LEU A 383 11.70 6.07 -0.19
CA LEU A 383 10.60 6.27 -1.13
C LEU A 383 9.38 6.89 -0.45
N VAL A 384 8.98 6.36 0.71
CA VAL A 384 7.82 6.88 1.47
C VAL A 384 8.08 8.29 2.02
N ALA A 385 9.32 8.61 2.43
CA ALA A 385 9.69 9.96 2.85
C ALA A 385 9.64 10.97 1.67
N GLU A 386 10.06 10.56 0.47
CA GLU A 386 9.96 11.35 -0.76
C GLU A 386 8.50 11.59 -1.15
N MET A 387 7.64 10.57 -1.05
CA MET A 387 6.19 10.68 -1.28
C MET A 387 5.52 11.70 -0.34
N VAL A 388 5.83 11.65 0.96
CA VAL A 388 5.29 12.63 1.94
C VAL A 388 5.82 14.03 1.67
N THR A 389 7.09 14.18 1.30
CA THR A 389 7.68 15.49 0.99
C THR A 389 7.04 16.12 -0.25
N ALA A 390 6.76 15.32 -1.28
CA ALA A 390 6.08 15.79 -2.50
C ALA A 390 4.61 16.19 -2.27
N GLN A 391 3.94 15.62 -1.26
CA GLN A 391 2.56 15.95 -0.90
C GLN A 391 2.41 17.27 -0.12
N VAL A 392 3.47 17.76 0.52
CA VAL A 392 3.45 19.05 1.25
C VAL A 392 3.84 20.16 0.27
N PRO A 393 2.91 21.05 -0.16
CA PRO A 393 3.29 22.18 -0.99
C PRO A 393 4.28 23.04 -0.19
N SER A 394 5.32 23.53 -0.86
CA SER A 394 6.30 24.45 -0.27
C SER A 394 5.70 25.86 -0.11
N SER A 395 4.57 25.98 0.59
CA SER A 395 4.03 27.23 1.10
C SER A 395 4.58 27.53 2.49
N SER A 396 5.91 27.46 2.64
CA SER A 396 6.60 28.19 3.70
C SER A 396 6.41 29.68 3.40
N CYS A 397 5.79 30.43 4.30
CA CYS A 397 5.64 31.88 4.17
C CYS A 397 7.01 32.57 4.21
N THR A 398 7.67 32.70 3.05
CA THR A 398 8.83 33.54 2.85
C THR A 398 8.44 34.80 2.09
N THR A 399 8.37 35.92 2.81
CA THR A 399 8.30 37.26 2.23
C THR A 399 9.61 37.57 1.51
N GLY A 400 9.67 37.35 0.19
CA GLY A 400 10.87 37.61 -0.61
C GLY A 400 10.58 37.52 -2.11
N LEU A 401 10.52 38.69 -2.77
CA LEU A 401 10.27 38.81 -4.21
C LEU A 401 11.53 38.41 -5.00
N ALA A 402 11.43 37.45 -5.92
CA ALA A 402 12.45 37.20 -6.95
C ALA A 402 11.79 36.69 -8.23
N ILE A 403 11.91 37.46 -9.32
CA ILE A 403 11.43 37.10 -10.66
C ILE A 403 12.63 36.66 -11.49
N THR A 404 12.57 35.49 -12.12
CA THR A 404 13.44 35.12 -13.25
C THR A 404 12.62 34.53 -14.39
N ASN A 405 12.92 34.96 -15.61
CA ASN A 405 12.13 34.66 -16.82
C ASN A 405 12.53 33.34 -17.48
N SER A 406 11.54 32.53 -17.87
CA SER A 406 11.56 31.74 -19.13
C SER A 406 10.16 31.20 -19.48
N LYS A 407 9.75 31.34 -20.74
CA LYS A 407 8.44 30.90 -21.32
C LYS A 407 8.35 29.35 -21.40
N PRO A 408 7.14 28.73 -21.54
CA PRO A 408 6.25 28.88 -22.70
C PRO A 408 5.09 29.87 -22.52
N SER A 409 4.46 30.27 -23.65
CA SER A 409 3.37 31.25 -23.68
C SER A 409 2.01 30.61 -23.37
N CYS A 410 1.43 30.93 -22.20
CA CYS A 410 -0.01 30.80 -21.97
C CYS A 410 -0.67 32.18 -22.11
N ILE A 411 -1.80 32.28 -22.80
CA ILE A 411 -2.63 33.49 -22.80
C ILE A 411 -3.38 33.53 -21.47
N TYR A 412 -3.17 34.59 -20.68
CA TYR A 412 -3.85 34.78 -19.40
C TYR A 412 -5.17 35.53 -19.60
N LEU A 413 -6.29 34.88 -19.26
CA LEU A 413 -7.60 35.54 -19.26
C LEU A 413 -7.73 36.48 -18.06
N LYS A 414 -7.88 37.78 -18.31
CA LYS A 414 -8.03 38.80 -17.27
C LYS A 414 -9.46 39.34 -17.23
N GLY A 415 -10.30 38.69 -16.43
CA GLY A 415 -11.70 39.11 -16.22
C GLY A 415 -11.83 40.27 -15.23
N ARG A 416 -12.86 41.11 -15.42
CA ARG A 416 -13.27 42.13 -14.45
C ARG A 416 -14.75 41.96 -14.11
N VAL A 417 -15.07 42.00 -12.82
CA VAL A 417 -16.47 42.03 -12.36
C VAL A 417 -16.89 43.48 -12.19
N VAL A 418 -17.88 43.94 -12.97
CA VAL A 418 -18.42 45.30 -12.83
C VAL A 418 -19.41 45.31 -11.67
N GLY A 419 -18.92 45.75 -10.50
CA GLY A 419 -19.72 45.86 -9.27
C GLY A 419 -18.88 46.15 -8.03
N THR A 420 -17.61 45.74 -8.02
CA THR A 420 -16.59 46.16 -7.04
C THR A 420 -15.25 46.39 -7.75
N SER A 421 -14.48 47.39 -7.33
CA SER A 421 -13.23 47.76 -8.00
C SER A 421 -12.07 46.84 -7.61
N GLY A 422 -11.64 45.98 -8.54
CA GLY A 422 -10.41 45.19 -8.42
C GLY A 422 -10.09 44.44 -9.71
N THR A 423 -8.80 44.32 -10.03
CA THR A 423 -8.26 43.40 -11.05
C THR A 423 -7.75 42.14 -10.36
N PHE A 424 -8.02 40.97 -10.95
CA PHE A 424 -7.61 39.68 -10.40
C PHE A 424 -6.90 38.85 -11.47
N GLU A 425 -6.01 37.97 -11.03
CA GLU A 425 -5.48 36.85 -11.80
C GLU A 425 -5.93 35.55 -11.10
N SER A 426 -6.00 34.45 -11.85
CA SER A 426 -6.75 33.23 -11.51
C SER A 426 -6.35 32.55 -10.19
N PRO A 427 -7.26 31.81 -9.50
CA PRO A 427 -8.66 31.55 -9.85
C PRO A 427 -9.67 32.51 -9.17
N LEU A 428 -10.75 32.83 -9.89
CA LEU A 428 -11.74 33.83 -9.47
C LEU A 428 -12.80 33.25 -8.50
N LYS A 429 -13.18 34.00 -7.45
CA LYS A 429 -14.35 33.71 -6.59
C LYS A 429 -15.50 34.68 -6.90
N ILE A 430 -16.68 34.14 -7.21
CA ILE A 430 -17.93 34.90 -7.31
C ILE A 430 -18.90 34.37 -6.24
N SER A 431 -19.44 35.26 -5.39
CA SER A 431 -20.18 34.86 -4.18
C SER A 431 -21.61 35.41 -4.08
N ARG A 432 -22.11 36.13 -5.10
CA ARG A 432 -23.50 36.65 -5.16
C ARG A 432 -24.01 36.68 -6.60
N PHE A 433 -25.31 36.46 -6.76
CA PHE A 433 -26.06 36.55 -8.02
C PHE A 433 -27.19 37.59 -7.91
N PRO A 434 -27.67 38.20 -9.01
CA PRO A 434 -27.14 38.08 -10.38
C PRO A 434 -25.76 38.71 -10.51
N ALA A 435 -24.91 38.15 -11.37
CA ALA A 435 -23.57 38.63 -11.64
C ALA A 435 -23.40 38.89 -13.14
N THR A 436 -22.87 40.08 -13.46
CA THR A 436 -22.40 40.41 -14.80
C THR A 436 -20.89 40.24 -14.82
N VAL A 437 -20.38 39.41 -15.73
CA VAL A 437 -18.95 39.14 -15.87
C VAL A 437 -18.49 39.67 -17.21
N GLU A 438 -17.52 40.58 -17.19
CA GLU A 438 -16.86 41.08 -18.39
C GLU A 438 -15.51 40.38 -18.55
N PHE A 439 -15.30 39.82 -19.75
CA PHE A 439 -14.03 39.26 -20.16
C PHE A 439 -13.37 40.23 -21.12
N VAL A 440 -12.16 40.70 -20.76
CA VAL A 440 -11.33 41.49 -21.66
C VAL A 440 -10.18 40.60 -22.11
N LEU A 441 -10.12 40.33 -23.42
CA LEU A 441 -9.03 39.59 -24.02
C LEU A 441 -7.92 40.59 -24.39
N THR A 442 -6.78 40.49 -23.71
CA THR A 442 -5.58 41.27 -24.01
C THR A 442 -4.49 40.35 -24.55
N GLY A 443 -3.99 40.65 -25.75
CA GLY A 443 -2.87 39.96 -26.38
C GLY A 443 -1.69 40.91 -26.59
N SER A 444 -0.47 40.35 -26.58
CA SER A 444 0.73 41.05 -27.01
C SER A 444 1.46 40.17 -28.02
N ASP A 445 1.40 40.55 -29.30
CA ASP A 445 2.21 39.96 -30.35
C ASP A 445 3.02 41.02 -31.07
N ALA A 446 4.16 40.59 -31.65
CA ALA A 446 5.11 41.50 -32.29
C ALA A 446 4.62 42.05 -33.64
N ASP A 447 3.72 41.32 -34.31
CA ASP A 447 3.40 41.50 -35.73
C ASP A 447 1.91 41.82 -36.00
N GLY A 448 1.38 42.86 -35.34
CA GLY A 448 0.22 43.64 -35.80
C GLY A 448 -1.18 43.03 -35.61
N CYS A 449 -2.09 43.79 -34.98
CA CYS A 449 -3.52 43.44 -34.89
C CYS A 449 -4.15 43.50 -36.31
N ASN A 450 -4.40 42.34 -36.93
CA ASN A 450 -5.16 42.21 -38.19
C ASN A 450 -6.55 41.61 -37.92
N ASP A 451 -7.55 42.00 -38.72
CA ASP A 451 -8.96 41.64 -38.51
C ASP A 451 -9.22 40.13 -38.63
N LEU A 452 -9.56 39.50 -37.51
CA LEU A 452 -9.87 38.07 -37.44
C LEU A 452 -11.36 37.85 -37.77
N VAL A 453 -11.67 37.79 -39.07
CA VAL A 453 -13.04 37.60 -39.57
C VAL A 453 -13.41 36.11 -39.59
N VAL A 454 -14.16 35.66 -38.59
CA VAL A 454 -14.76 34.31 -38.58
C VAL A 454 -15.97 34.28 -39.52
N ASN A 455 -15.83 33.62 -40.67
CA ASN A 455 -16.92 33.33 -41.60
C ASN A 455 -17.29 31.83 -41.54
N ASP A 456 -18.21 31.46 -40.66
CA ASP A 456 -18.94 30.17 -40.76
C ASP A 456 -20.31 30.40 -41.42
N PRO A 457 -20.56 29.91 -42.65
CA PRO A 457 -21.83 30.12 -43.34
C PRO A 457 -23.03 29.37 -42.71
N LYS A 458 -22.84 28.56 -41.66
CA LYS A 458 -23.93 27.89 -40.92
C LYS A 458 -24.46 28.70 -39.74
N LEU A 459 -23.69 29.67 -39.23
CA LEU A 459 -24.11 30.55 -38.15
C LEU A 459 -24.45 31.93 -38.72
N GLY A 460 -25.74 32.12 -39.02
CA GLY A 460 -26.26 33.43 -39.43
C GLY A 460 -25.90 34.50 -38.39
N SER A 461 -25.60 35.72 -38.85
CA SER A 461 -25.00 36.78 -38.04
C SER A 461 -25.85 37.19 -36.81
N GLY A 462 -25.59 36.54 -35.68
CA GLY A 462 -26.25 36.76 -34.39
C GLY A 462 -25.92 35.65 -33.40
N VAL A 463 -25.81 35.98 -32.11
CA VAL A 463 -25.52 35.01 -31.04
C VAL A 463 -26.67 34.00 -30.93
N GLY A 464 -26.38 32.72 -31.18
CA GLY A 464 -27.34 31.61 -31.08
C GLY A 464 -27.12 30.79 -29.81
N PHE A 465 -28.20 30.48 -29.10
CA PHE A 465 -28.19 29.56 -27.96
C PHE A 465 -28.59 28.14 -28.44
N ASP A 466 -27.74 27.14 -28.20
CA ASP A 466 -28.16 25.74 -28.27
C ASP A 466 -28.69 25.29 -26.90
N THR A 467 -30.02 25.21 -26.79
CA THR A 467 -30.71 24.81 -25.57
C THR A 467 -30.64 23.30 -25.30
N THR A 468 -30.09 22.50 -26.22
CA THR A 468 -29.98 21.04 -26.10
C THR A 468 -28.72 20.58 -25.37
N SER A 469 -27.64 21.36 -25.47
CA SER A 469 -26.32 21.04 -24.89
C SER A 469 -25.94 21.91 -23.67
N GLY A 470 -26.71 22.96 -23.37
CA GLY A 470 -26.39 23.89 -22.28
C GLY A 470 -25.17 24.79 -22.52
N SER A 471 -24.64 24.79 -23.74
CA SER A 471 -23.46 25.55 -24.15
C SER A 471 -23.84 26.89 -24.78
N ILE A 472 -23.07 27.94 -24.47
CA ILE A 472 -23.22 29.28 -25.08
C ILE A 472 -22.02 29.54 -25.98
N ILE A 473 -22.26 29.83 -27.26
CA ILE A 473 -21.22 30.15 -28.25
C ILE A 473 -21.29 31.64 -28.58
N GLY A 474 -20.25 32.39 -28.22
CA GLY A 474 -20.08 33.80 -28.56
C GLY A 474 -19.01 34.02 -29.62
N ALA A 475 -19.23 34.98 -30.52
CA ALA A 475 -18.24 35.41 -31.50
C ALA A 475 -17.72 36.81 -31.17
N VAL A 476 -16.39 36.98 -31.13
CA VAL A 476 -15.72 38.28 -31.02
C VAL A 476 -15.71 38.94 -32.40
N LYS A 477 -15.98 40.26 -32.47
CA LYS A 477 -16.26 40.94 -33.75
C LYS A 477 -15.12 41.80 -34.29
N SER A 478 -14.27 42.35 -33.42
CA SER A 478 -13.15 43.24 -33.78
C SER A 478 -12.15 43.37 -32.63
N PHE A 479 -10.89 43.72 -32.97
CA PHE A 479 -9.85 44.15 -32.04
C PHE A 479 -9.42 45.57 -32.37
N ASN A 480 -9.33 46.43 -31.35
CA ASN A 480 -8.82 47.79 -31.45
C ASN A 480 -7.35 47.83 -31.00
N ARG A 481 -6.51 48.61 -31.69
CA ARG A 481 -5.11 48.81 -31.31
C ARG A 481 -4.97 50.03 -30.40
N LEU A 482 -4.31 49.85 -29.25
CA LEU A 482 -4.03 50.91 -28.29
C LEU A 482 -2.67 51.57 -28.58
N ASP A 483 -2.50 52.84 -28.18
CA ASP A 483 -1.31 53.67 -28.46
C ASP A 483 0.00 53.09 -27.90
N ASN A 484 -0.08 52.19 -26.92
CA ASN A 484 1.07 51.48 -26.33
C ASN A 484 1.51 50.24 -27.14
N GLY A 485 0.83 49.92 -28.24
CA GLY A 485 1.10 48.76 -29.10
C GLY A 485 0.34 47.47 -28.76
N SER A 486 -0.47 47.45 -27.70
CA SER A 486 -1.33 46.28 -27.38
C SER A 486 -2.67 46.29 -28.14
N CYS A 487 -3.30 45.11 -28.28
CA CYS A 487 -4.62 44.95 -28.88
C CYS A 487 -5.67 44.64 -27.78
N GLU A 488 -6.87 45.20 -27.89
CA GLU A 488 -8.02 44.99 -26.99
C GLU A 488 -9.29 44.67 -27.80
N SER A 489 -10.03 43.61 -27.45
CA SER A 489 -11.26 43.21 -28.13
C SER A 489 -12.48 44.04 -27.69
N ASP A 490 -13.48 44.17 -28.55
CA ASP A 490 -14.80 44.66 -28.11
C ASP A 490 -15.38 43.78 -26.98
N ILE A 491 -15.94 44.43 -25.96
CA ILE A 491 -16.38 43.79 -24.71
C ILE A 491 -17.58 42.87 -24.98
N VAL A 492 -17.45 41.58 -24.62
CA VAL A 492 -18.58 40.64 -24.61
C VAL A 492 -19.10 40.48 -23.19
N THR A 493 -20.23 41.13 -22.90
CA THR A 493 -20.88 41.11 -21.58
C THR A 493 -21.84 39.93 -21.46
N TYR A 494 -21.64 39.08 -20.44
CA TYR A 494 -22.57 37.99 -20.11
C TYR A 494 -23.25 38.25 -18.75
N THR A 495 -24.57 38.08 -18.70
CA THR A 495 -25.41 38.28 -17.51
C THR A 495 -26.05 36.96 -17.11
N TYR A 496 -25.68 36.42 -15.95
CA TYR A 496 -26.19 35.15 -15.45
C TYR A 496 -27.32 35.38 -14.44
N THR A 497 -28.47 34.74 -14.67
CA THR A 497 -29.72 34.95 -13.91
C THR A 497 -30.16 33.76 -13.06
N ASP A 498 -29.55 32.58 -13.19
CA ASP A 498 -29.79 31.41 -12.34
C ASP A 498 -28.49 30.70 -11.90
N ALA A 499 -28.62 29.73 -10.99
CA ALA A 499 -27.51 29.03 -10.36
C ALA A 499 -27.25 27.64 -10.97
N LYS A 500 -27.37 27.50 -12.30
CA LYS A 500 -27.02 26.26 -13.01
C LYS A 500 -25.56 26.24 -13.45
N SER A 501 -25.05 25.04 -13.72
CA SER A 501 -23.77 24.83 -14.37
C SER A 501 -23.86 25.16 -15.86
N TYR A 502 -22.95 25.99 -16.35
CA TYR A 502 -22.80 26.34 -17.76
C TYR A 502 -21.36 26.04 -18.21
N GLU A 503 -21.22 25.45 -19.40
CA GLU A 503 -19.91 25.21 -20.02
C GLU A 503 -19.65 26.30 -21.08
N VAL A 504 -18.50 26.97 -20.98
CA VAL A 504 -18.11 28.06 -21.89
C VAL A 504 -16.99 27.55 -22.78
N LEU A 505 -17.33 27.22 -24.02
CA LEU A 505 -16.39 26.76 -25.04
C LEU A 505 -15.78 27.96 -25.77
N GLY A 506 -14.55 28.33 -25.41
CA GLY A 506 -13.76 29.30 -26.16
C GLY A 506 -13.17 28.66 -27.42
N VAL A 507 -13.50 29.18 -28.60
CA VAL A 507 -12.84 28.79 -29.85
C VAL A 507 -11.60 29.64 -30.04
N VAL A 508 -10.42 29.03 -29.98
CA VAL A 508 -9.17 29.64 -30.46
C VAL A 508 -9.06 29.34 -31.95
N ALA A 509 -9.07 30.38 -32.77
CA ALA A 509 -8.73 30.29 -34.17
C ALA A 509 -7.29 30.77 -34.34
N ASP A 510 -6.38 29.83 -34.58
CA ASP A 510 -5.13 30.10 -35.28
C ASP A 510 -5.11 29.23 -36.54
N THR A 511 -4.52 29.75 -37.60
CA THR A 511 -4.50 29.12 -38.93
C THR A 511 -3.39 28.07 -39.05
N ASP A 512 -3.66 27.05 -39.86
CA ASP A 512 -2.73 26.03 -40.37
C ASP A 512 -2.27 24.86 -39.45
N ILE A 513 -2.62 24.80 -38.17
CA ILE A 513 -2.39 23.58 -37.35
C ILE A 513 -3.63 23.22 -36.49
N GLY A 514 -4.05 21.96 -36.57
CA GLY A 514 -5.39 21.47 -36.18
C GLY A 514 -5.94 21.86 -34.80
N TYR A 515 -7.26 22.05 -34.77
CA TYR A 515 -8.07 22.43 -33.60
C TYR A 515 -7.71 21.64 -32.33
N SER A 516 -7.23 22.36 -31.31
CA SER A 516 -7.02 21.82 -29.96
C SER A 516 -8.09 22.36 -29.02
N TYR A 517 -8.99 21.49 -28.57
CA TYR A 517 -10.00 21.85 -27.57
C TYR A 517 -9.39 21.82 -26.16
N CYS A 518 -9.39 22.96 -25.46
CA CYS A 518 -9.13 23.01 -24.02
C CYS A 518 -10.46 23.02 -23.25
N PRO A 519 -10.94 21.88 -22.71
CA PRO A 519 -12.11 21.86 -21.83
C PRO A 519 -11.77 22.57 -20.52
N LEU A 520 -12.39 23.72 -20.28
CA LEU A 520 -12.15 24.54 -19.10
C LEU A 520 -13.08 24.09 -17.96
N LYS A 521 -12.65 23.02 -17.26
CA LYS A 521 -13.42 22.39 -16.19
C LYS A 521 -13.55 23.32 -14.98
N ILE A 522 -14.73 23.93 -14.80
CA ILE A 522 -15.06 24.72 -13.61
C ILE A 522 -15.51 23.75 -12.50
N GLU A 523 -14.59 23.39 -11.61
CA GLU A 523 -14.95 22.65 -10.39
C GLU A 523 -15.50 23.62 -9.34
N TYR A 524 -16.74 23.40 -8.91
CA TYR A 524 -17.32 24.11 -7.78
C TYR A 524 -16.64 23.66 -6.46
N PRO A 525 -16.44 24.57 -5.49
CA PRO A 525 -15.85 24.21 -4.21
C PRO A 525 -16.73 23.21 -3.46
N PRO A 526 -16.15 22.34 -2.60
CA PRO A 526 -16.93 21.40 -1.80
C PRO A 526 -17.94 22.13 -0.93
N THR A 527 -19.14 21.54 -0.78
CA THR A 527 -20.26 22.09 0.00
C THR A 527 -20.05 22.01 1.51
N ALA A 528 -18.96 21.39 1.96
CA ALA A 528 -18.52 21.32 3.34
C ALA A 528 -16.99 21.47 3.47
N PHE A 529 -16.54 22.00 4.61
CA PHE A 529 -15.14 22.17 5.00
C PHE A 529 -14.95 21.70 6.44
N CYS A 530 -13.88 20.95 6.71
CA CYS A 530 -13.38 20.78 8.07
C CYS A 530 -12.62 22.05 8.49
N ASN A 531 -12.92 22.56 9.68
CA ASN A 531 -12.29 23.76 10.24
C ASN A 531 -11.25 23.41 11.31
N GLY A 532 -11.49 22.38 12.11
CA GLY A 532 -10.50 21.81 13.03
C GLY A 532 -10.93 20.44 13.57
N VAL A 533 -9.95 19.69 14.09
CA VAL A 533 -10.20 18.49 14.90
C VAL A 533 -9.41 18.58 16.21
N SER A 534 -10.04 18.22 17.32
CA SER A 534 -9.49 18.35 18.68
C SER A 534 -9.77 17.12 19.53
N LEU A 535 -8.79 16.74 20.36
CA LEU A 535 -8.90 15.71 21.39
C LEU A 535 -8.94 16.38 22.76
N ILE A 536 -10.14 16.54 23.33
CA ILE A 536 -10.37 17.30 24.57
C ILE A 536 -10.50 16.34 25.75
N ALA A 537 -9.64 16.47 26.75
CA ALA A 537 -9.71 15.64 27.96
C ALA A 537 -11.01 15.91 28.74
N SER A 538 -11.65 14.87 29.27
CA SER A 538 -12.94 14.94 29.96
C SER A 538 -12.79 14.65 31.46
N GLY A 539 -13.38 15.51 32.30
CA GLY A 539 -13.19 15.49 33.76
C GLY A 539 -11.76 15.87 34.15
N ASP A 540 -11.24 15.29 35.24
CA ASP A 540 -9.88 15.54 35.76
C ASP A 540 -8.74 14.93 34.92
N SER A 541 -9.04 14.50 33.68
CA SER A 541 -8.06 13.91 32.77
C SER A 541 -7.11 15.00 32.23
N ALA A 542 -5.80 14.76 32.27
CA ALA A 542 -4.82 15.62 31.62
C ALA A 542 -4.49 15.11 30.20
N VAL A 543 -4.29 16.02 29.24
CA VAL A 543 -3.96 15.68 27.84
C VAL A 543 -2.73 14.76 27.77
N GLY A 544 -2.83 13.68 26.99
CA GLY A 544 -1.77 12.67 26.84
C GLY A 544 -1.71 11.63 27.96
N LYS A 545 -2.63 11.65 28.94
CA LYS A 545 -2.77 10.60 29.97
C LYS A 545 -3.89 9.63 29.67
N LYS A 546 -3.82 8.42 30.24
CA LYS A 546 -4.94 7.47 30.32
C LYS A 546 -6.17 8.16 30.91
N GLY A 547 -7.33 8.06 30.25
CA GLY A 547 -8.53 8.77 30.67
C GLY A 547 -9.63 8.81 29.60
N LYS A 548 -10.71 9.52 29.90
CA LYS A 548 -11.81 9.80 28.96
C LYS A 548 -11.56 11.10 28.22
N TYR A 549 -11.91 11.11 26.94
CA TYR A 549 -11.77 12.23 26.03
C TYR A 549 -13.05 12.45 25.24
N SER A 550 -13.21 13.67 24.74
CA SER A 550 -14.19 14.04 23.73
C SER A 550 -13.44 14.40 22.45
N LEU A 551 -13.77 13.73 21.36
CA LEU A 551 -13.27 14.05 20.03
C LEU A 551 -14.21 15.09 19.43
N VAL A 552 -13.71 16.27 19.08
CA VAL A 552 -14.51 17.37 18.54
C VAL A 552 -13.99 17.72 17.15
N LEU A 553 -14.86 17.61 16.15
CA LEU A 553 -14.64 18.08 14.80
C LEU A 553 -15.48 19.34 14.60
N SER A 554 -14.87 20.45 14.19
CA SER A 554 -15.60 21.64 13.74
C SER A 554 -15.58 21.73 12.21
N TYR A 555 -16.69 22.20 11.64
CA TYR A 555 -16.93 22.25 10.21
C TYR A 555 -17.74 23.48 9.81
N SER A 556 -17.75 23.78 8.51
CA SER A 556 -18.68 24.72 7.90
C SER A 556 -19.22 24.12 6.61
N ALA A 557 -20.54 23.99 6.52
CA ALA A 557 -21.20 23.36 5.39
C ALA A 557 -22.48 24.10 5.02
N SER A 558 -22.78 24.18 3.72
CA SER A 558 -24.07 24.62 3.20
C SER A 558 -25.12 23.50 3.18
N THR A 559 -24.67 22.27 3.39
CA THR A 559 -25.44 21.02 3.35
C THR A 559 -25.38 20.29 4.71
N PRO A 560 -26.42 19.54 5.14
CA PRO A 560 -26.37 18.82 6.40
C PRO A 560 -25.39 17.65 6.39
N ILE A 561 -24.41 17.64 7.30
CA ILE A 561 -23.50 16.50 7.49
C ILE A 561 -24.28 15.28 7.99
N GLN A 562 -24.04 14.12 7.35
CA GLN A 562 -24.69 12.85 7.69
C GLN A 562 -23.77 11.91 8.47
N GLU A 563 -22.47 11.98 8.19
CA GLU A 563 -21.47 11.08 8.72
C GLU A 563 -20.18 11.85 9.05
N ALA A 564 -19.56 11.51 10.17
CA ALA A 564 -18.22 11.93 10.53
C ALA A 564 -17.38 10.74 11.00
N ARG A 565 -16.07 10.84 10.80
CA ARG A 565 -15.09 9.83 11.17
C ARG A 565 -13.93 10.50 11.89
N PHE A 566 -13.49 9.90 12.97
CA PHE A 566 -12.27 10.26 13.69
C PHE A 566 -11.28 9.12 13.56
N GLU A 567 -10.04 9.43 13.17
CA GLU A 567 -8.93 8.48 13.18
C GLU A 567 -7.96 8.89 14.29
N ILE A 568 -7.77 8.03 15.30
CA ILE A 568 -6.94 8.28 16.48
C ILE A 568 -5.72 7.37 16.41
N ARG A 569 -4.53 7.93 16.25
CA ARG A 569 -3.28 7.18 16.11
C ARG A 569 -2.30 7.54 17.24
N LYS A 570 -1.81 6.52 17.95
CA LYS A 570 -0.70 6.66 18.90
C LYS A 570 0.63 6.52 18.16
N GLY A 571 1.45 7.57 18.15
CA GLY A 571 2.71 7.59 17.38
C GLY A 571 2.48 7.19 15.92
N LEU A 572 2.97 6.01 15.54
CA LEU A 572 2.90 5.47 14.17
C LEU A 572 2.05 4.19 14.04
N GLY A 573 1.37 3.77 15.12
CA GLY A 573 0.52 2.58 15.10
C GLY A 573 -0.66 2.68 14.13
N LEU A 574 -1.37 1.57 13.92
CA LEU A 574 -2.63 1.61 13.17
C LEU A 574 -3.63 2.57 13.84
N PRO A 575 -4.36 3.39 13.07
CA PRO A 575 -5.36 4.30 13.64
C PRO A 575 -6.56 3.51 14.15
N THR A 576 -7.02 3.83 15.36
CA THR A 576 -8.33 3.43 15.85
C THR A 576 -9.36 4.38 15.24
N THR A 577 -10.36 3.82 14.55
CA THR A 577 -11.38 4.62 13.85
C THR A 577 -12.69 4.63 14.62
N VAL A 578 -13.27 5.82 14.79
CA VAL A 578 -14.56 6.06 15.43
C VAL A 578 -15.49 6.77 14.45
N PHE A 579 -16.75 6.37 14.38
CA PHE A 579 -17.74 6.94 13.46
C PHE A 579 -18.91 7.57 14.21
N CYS A 580 -19.34 8.74 13.78
CA CYS A 580 -20.66 9.29 14.10
C CYS A 580 -21.53 9.28 12.86
N LYS A 581 -22.73 8.69 12.96
CA LYS A 581 -23.72 8.62 11.89
C LYS A 581 -25.04 9.20 12.39
N LYS A 582 -25.61 10.13 11.63
CA LYS A 582 -26.85 10.79 12.02
C LYS A 582 -28.05 9.84 12.07
N ASP A 583 -28.09 8.90 11.13
CA ASP A 583 -29.15 7.88 11.01
C ASP A 583 -28.92 6.63 11.88
N TYR A 584 -27.78 6.54 12.57
CA TYR A 584 -27.46 5.46 13.50
C TYR A 584 -26.95 6.06 14.82
N PRO A 585 -27.86 6.51 15.71
CA PRO A 585 -27.51 7.32 16.87
C PRO A 585 -26.76 6.49 17.93
N ASP A 586 -25.44 6.63 17.95
CA ASP A 586 -24.61 6.36 19.12
C ASP A 586 -24.87 7.45 20.17
N GLU A 587 -25.16 7.07 21.41
CA GLU A 587 -25.40 8.00 22.54
C GLU A 587 -24.21 8.92 22.84
N ASN A 588 -23.01 8.56 22.38
CA ASN A 588 -21.80 9.36 22.49
C ASN A 588 -21.66 10.40 21.38
N CYS A 589 -22.39 10.26 20.26
CA CYS A 589 -22.33 11.15 19.11
C CYS A 589 -23.33 12.30 19.21
N VAL A 590 -22.83 13.53 19.14
CA VAL A 590 -23.66 14.75 19.14
C VAL A 590 -23.30 15.59 17.92
N PHE A 591 -24.28 15.79 17.04
CA PHE A 591 -24.20 16.69 15.90
C PHE A 591 -24.84 18.04 16.28
N ASP A 592 -24.06 19.11 16.30
CA ASP A 592 -24.55 20.48 16.45
C ASP A 592 -24.37 21.22 15.12
N SER A 593 -25.45 21.32 14.36
CA SER A 593 -25.47 22.03 13.08
C SER A 593 -25.54 23.55 13.20
N ILE A 594 -25.77 24.09 14.41
CA ILE A 594 -25.79 25.54 14.66
C ILE A 594 -24.37 26.02 14.99
N ALA A 595 -23.67 25.29 15.86
CA ALA A 595 -22.26 25.54 16.17
C ALA A 595 -21.30 25.05 15.07
N GLY A 596 -21.77 24.23 14.13
CA GLY A 596 -20.91 23.59 13.13
C GLY A 596 -19.92 22.62 13.77
N THR A 597 -20.39 21.77 14.70
CA THR A 597 -19.52 20.77 15.36
C THR A 597 -20.13 19.38 15.43
N ILE A 598 -19.27 18.37 15.50
CA ILE A 598 -19.62 16.97 15.74
C ILE A 598 -18.72 16.49 16.86
N THR A 599 -19.32 15.99 17.94
CA THR A 599 -18.60 15.53 19.13
C THR A 599 -18.85 14.05 19.36
N TYR A 600 -17.79 13.25 19.45
CA TYR A 600 -17.84 11.91 20.04
C TYR A 600 -17.36 11.96 21.49
N ARG A 601 -18.24 11.66 22.45
CA ARG A 601 -17.99 11.71 23.89
C ARG A 601 -17.38 10.40 24.39
N ASN A 602 -16.80 10.41 25.60
CA ASN A 602 -16.33 9.22 26.32
C ASN A 602 -15.29 8.33 25.60
N TYR A 603 -14.59 8.81 24.57
CA TYR A 603 -13.50 8.06 23.95
C TYR A 603 -12.42 7.74 24.99
N PHE A 604 -12.10 6.47 25.19
CA PHE A 604 -11.19 6.04 26.26
C PHE A 604 -9.79 5.79 25.71
N ILE A 605 -8.81 6.54 26.21
CA ILE A 605 -7.39 6.26 26.00
C ILE A 605 -6.91 5.41 27.16
N ASP A 606 -6.44 4.21 26.84
CA ASP A 606 -6.05 3.16 27.79
C ASP A 606 -4.57 3.20 28.19
N ILE A 607 -3.70 3.77 27.34
CA ILE A 607 -2.24 3.92 27.54
C ILE A 607 -1.82 5.37 27.30
N SER A 608 -1.23 6.04 28.30
CA SER A 608 -0.67 7.41 28.16
C SER A 608 0.36 7.54 27.01
N GLY A 609 0.44 8.70 26.37
CA GLY A 609 1.40 9.01 25.30
C GLY A 609 0.92 10.14 24.38
N GLU A 610 1.64 10.37 23.29
CA GLU A 610 1.24 11.31 22.23
C GLU A 610 0.32 10.65 21.22
N TYR A 611 -0.71 11.41 20.82
CA TYR A 611 -1.75 10.98 19.90
C TYR A 611 -1.94 12.03 18.80
N SER A 612 -2.01 11.55 17.56
CA SER A 612 -2.55 12.32 16.44
C SER A 612 -4.02 11.97 16.25
N VAL A 613 -4.84 12.96 15.91
CA VAL A 613 -6.25 12.77 15.56
C VAL A 613 -6.51 13.46 14.22
N ARG A 614 -7.19 12.76 13.31
CA ARG A 614 -7.70 13.30 12.05
C ARG A 614 -9.22 13.25 12.04
N GLY A 615 -9.83 14.27 11.44
CA GLY A 615 -11.28 14.43 11.35
C GLY A 615 -11.75 14.38 9.91
N PHE A 616 -12.82 13.63 9.65
CA PHE A 616 -13.45 13.57 8.34
C PHE A 616 -14.95 13.80 8.45
N ILE A 617 -15.53 14.52 7.48
CA ILE A 617 -16.98 14.71 7.33
C ILE A 617 -17.45 14.28 5.95
N LYS A 618 -18.75 14.04 5.85
CA LYS A 618 -19.42 13.64 4.63
C LYS A 618 -20.85 14.19 4.62
N ASP A 619 -21.12 15.02 3.62
CA ASP A 619 -22.34 15.82 3.48
C ASP A 619 -23.38 15.19 2.53
N VAL A 620 -22.95 14.24 1.69
CA VAL A 620 -23.80 13.37 0.85
C VAL A 620 -23.09 12.03 0.56
N PRO A 621 -23.77 11.00 0.00
CA PRO A 621 -23.12 9.78 -0.47
C PRO A 621 -22.20 10.06 -1.68
N GLY A 622 -20.94 10.42 -1.43
CA GLY A 622 -19.96 10.66 -2.51
C GLY A 622 -18.51 10.64 -2.01
N THR A 623 -18.12 11.66 -1.24
CA THR A 623 -16.70 11.92 -0.94
C THR A 623 -16.50 12.26 0.54
N TRP A 624 -15.36 11.87 1.11
CA TRP A 624 -14.93 12.30 2.45
C TRP A 624 -14.07 13.56 2.37
N ILE A 625 -14.37 14.54 3.20
CA ILE A 625 -13.59 15.78 3.36
C ILE A 625 -12.81 15.66 4.68
N SER A 626 -11.50 15.92 4.64
CA SER A 626 -10.56 15.58 5.74
C SER A 626 -9.80 16.77 6.30
N GLN A 627 -9.35 16.66 7.56
CA GLN A 627 -8.36 17.53 8.21
C GLN A 627 -7.54 16.75 9.25
#